data_AF-A0A917HP27-F1
#
_entry.id   AF-A0A917HP27-F1
#
_cell.length_a   1.000
_cell.length_b   1.000
_cell.length_c   1.000
_cell.angle_alpha   90.00
_cell.angle_beta   90.00
_cell.angle_gamma   90.00
#
_symmetry.space_group_name_H-M   'P 1'
#
loop_
_entity.id
_entity.type
_entity.pdbx_description
1 polymer ?
#
loop_
_entity_poly.entity_id
_entity_poly.type
_entity_poly.pdbx_seq_one_letter_code
_entity_poly.pdbx_strand_id
1 'polypeptide(L)'
;MNKIMKYVIADLLRSRAVLVYAVVLLVLSFSVFNIEDNADKGVISLLNIMLFVVPLVSIVFSTVYLYNSAEFIELLVSQPLKRGMIWMSVFAGLAGALGLAFLIGVGIPIVLYAFTVSGMVLLACGVLLSLVFVSIAMWAAVRIRDKAKGIGLSMLLWLYFALLFDALVLFILFQFSDYPIENGMIAVSMLNPIDISRILILLQVDLSAMMGYTGAVFRNFFGTGWGMAITGVVLLLWLVAPMWFSLRFFDRRDL
;
A
#
# COMPACT_ATOMS: atom_id res chain seq x y z
N MET A 1 3.02 -26.10 -4.28
CA MET A 1 2.80 -24.70 -3.88
C MET A 1 3.25 -24.44 -2.44
N ASN A 2 2.71 -25.17 -1.45
CA ASN A 2 2.91 -24.83 -0.04
C ASN A 2 4.36 -24.87 0.47
N LYS A 3 5.24 -25.72 -0.09
CA LYS A 3 6.63 -25.82 0.40
C LYS A 3 7.45 -24.56 0.13
N ILE A 4 7.49 -24.07 -1.11
CA ILE A 4 8.27 -22.86 -1.48
C ILE A 4 7.73 -21.64 -0.74
N MET A 5 6.41 -21.45 -0.76
CA MET A 5 5.76 -20.38 -0.03
C MET A 5 6.10 -20.41 1.47
N LYS A 6 6.08 -21.60 2.10
CA LYS A 6 6.44 -21.75 3.51
C LYS A 6 7.90 -21.38 3.78
N TYR A 7 8.83 -21.74 2.89
CA TYR A 7 10.24 -21.37 3.05
C TYR A 7 10.45 -19.87 2.88
N VAL A 8 9.86 -19.25 1.86
CA VAL A 8 9.96 -17.80 1.63
C VAL A 8 9.33 -17.01 2.79
N ILE A 9 8.16 -17.42 3.28
CA ILE A 9 7.54 -16.79 4.46
C ILE A 9 8.42 -16.96 5.70
N ALA A 10 8.95 -18.17 5.94
CA ALA A 10 9.78 -18.43 7.11
C ALA A 10 11.10 -17.64 7.08
N ASP A 11 11.69 -17.45 5.90
CA ASP A 11 12.85 -16.61 5.67
C ASP A 11 12.53 -15.13 5.94
N LEU A 12 11.44 -14.62 5.35
CA LEU A 12 11.01 -13.24 5.49
C LEU A 12 10.61 -12.87 6.93
N LEU A 13 9.93 -13.76 7.66
CA LEU A 13 9.56 -13.53 9.05
C LEU A 13 10.77 -13.51 10.00
N ARG A 14 11.89 -14.12 9.60
CA ARG A 14 13.17 -14.04 10.33
C ARG A 14 14.02 -12.84 9.91
N SER A 15 13.60 -12.10 8.89
CA SER A 15 14.31 -10.91 8.43
C SER A 15 14.25 -9.83 9.51
N ARG A 16 15.45 -9.36 9.91
CA ARG A 16 15.59 -8.26 10.88
C ARG A 16 14.84 -7.01 10.42
N ALA A 17 14.81 -6.74 9.12
CA ALA A 17 14.14 -5.56 8.57
C ALA A 17 12.61 -5.60 8.78
N VAL A 18 11.97 -6.75 8.60
CA VAL A 18 10.52 -6.91 8.82
C VAL A 18 10.17 -6.78 10.30
N LEU A 19 11.02 -7.34 11.19
CA LEU A 19 10.86 -7.18 12.63
C LEU A 19 11.04 -5.72 13.08
N VAL A 20 12.09 -5.04 12.58
CA VAL A 20 12.30 -3.61 12.84
C VAL A 20 11.11 -2.80 12.35
N TYR A 21 10.58 -3.08 11.16
CA TYR A 21 9.39 -2.42 10.64
C TYR A 21 8.17 -2.59 11.55
N ALA A 22 7.89 -3.82 12.00
CA ALA A 22 6.79 -4.08 12.94
C ALA A 22 6.96 -3.32 14.27
N VAL A 23 8.17 -3.33 14.83
CA VAL A 23 8.48 -2.64 16.09
C VAL A 23 8.37 -1.12 15.93
N VAL A 24 8.88 -0.55 14.84
CA VAL A 24 8.79 0.89 14.56
C VAL A 24 7.33 1.31 14.44
N LEU A 25 6.53 0.56 13.69
CA LEU A 25 5.09 0.84 13.58
C LEU A 25 4.38 0.70 14.93
N LEU A 26 4.75 -0.30 15.74
CA LEU A 26 4.19 -0.50 17.07
C LEU A 26 4.47 0.70 17.98
N VAL A 27 5.73 1.10 18.07
CA VAL A 27 6.14 2.24 18.89
C VAL A 27 5.44 3.51 18.43
N LEU A 28 5.45 3.81 17.12
CA LEU A 28 4.79 5.00 16.58
C LEU A 28 3.28 5.00 16.86
N SER A 29 2.62 3.86 16.69
CA SER A 29 1.18 3.73 16.91
C SER A 29 0.82 3.90 18.38
N PHE A 30 1.53 3.25 19.29
CA PHE A 30 1.34 3.46 20.73
C PHE A 30 1.61 4.92 21.12
N SER A 31 2.69 5.52 20.63
CA SER A 31 3.01 6.92 20.93
C SER A 31 1.89 7.86 20.48
N VAL A 32 1.37 7.71 19.26
CA VAL A 32 0.28 8.55 18.74
C VAL A 32 -0.97 8.43 19.60
N PHE A 33 -1.41 7.21 19.92
CA PHE A 33 -2.62 7.01 20.73
C PHE A 33 -2.47 7.44 22.19
N ASN A 34 -1.25 7.50 22.73
CA ASN A 34 -1.03 8.02 24.09
C ASN A 34 -0.92 9.55 24.16
N ILE A 35 -0.66 10.22 23.03
CA ILE A 35 -0.60 11.69 22.96
C ILE A 35 -1.98 12.30 22.73
N GLU A 36 -2.84 11.62 21.99
CA GLU A 36 -4.16 12.12 21.60
C GLU A 36 -5.24 11.81 22.63
N ASP A 37 -6.04 12.81 23.00
CA ASP A 37 -7.15 12.65 23.96
C ASP A 37 -8.37 11.92 23.37
N ASN A 38 -8.46 11.81 22.05
CA ASN A 38 -9.58 11.18 21.35
C ASN A 38 -9.08 10.13 20.35
N ALA A 39 -9.68 8.94 20.39
CA ALA A 39 -9.40 7.82 19.48
C ALA A 39 -9.47 8.22 18.01
N ASP A 40 -10.44 9.06 17.63
CA ASP A 40 -10.62 9.50 16.24
C ASP A 40 -9.48 10.42 15.76
N LYS A 41 -9.00 11.31 16.63
CA LYS A 41 -7.80 12.12 16.34
C LYS A 41 -6.55 11.26 16.24
N GLY A 42 -6.44 10.26 17.12
CA GLY A 42 -5.40 9.23 17.06
C GLY A 42 -5.40 8.49 15.72
N VAL A 43 -6.57 8.05 15.24
CA VAL A 43 -6.73 7.39 13.94
C VAL A 43 -6.28 8.29 12.78
N ILE A 44 -6.59 9.58 12.79
CA ILE A 44 -6.17 10.53 11.74
C ILE A 44 -4.66 10.80 11.79
N SER A 45 -4.11 11.01 12.97
CA SER A 45 -2.66 11.21 13.14
C SER A 45 -1.89 9.98 12.67
N LEU A 46 -2.38 8.78 13.02
CA LEU A 46 -1.84 7.52 12.56
C LEU A 46 -1.96 7.35 11.05
N LEU A 47 -3.12 7.70 10.47
CA LEU A 47 -3.34 7.69 9.02
C LEU A 47 -2.24 8.44 8.29
N ASN A 48 -1.95 9.68 8.70
CA ASN A 48 -0.93 10.50 8.04
C ASN A 48 0.44 9.82 8.05
N ILE A 49 0.84 9.22 9.18
CA ILE A 49 2.10 8.48 9.26
C ILE A 49 2.09 7.26 8.33
N MET A 50 1.00 6.49 8.34
CA MET A 50 0.90 5.25 7.57
C MET A 50 0.89 5.47 6.06
N LEU A 51 0.21 6.53 5.59
CA LEU A 51 0.15 6.86 4.16
C LEU A 51 1.53 7.12 3.56
N PHE A 52 2.52 7.55 4.35
CA PHE A 52 3.91 7.68 3.89
C PHE A 52 4.74 6.43 4.18
N VAL A 53 4.72 5.95 5.43
CA VAL A 53 5.63 4.90 5.91
C VAL A 53 5.30 3.54 5.30
N VAL A 54 4.02 3.16 5.22
CA VAL A 54 3.61 1.82 4.76
C VAL A 54 3.94 1.62 3.27
N PRO A 55 3.58 2.54 2.36
CA PRO A 55 4.01 2.46 0.95
C PRO A 55 5.53 2.43 0.77
N LEU A 56 6.26 3.30 1.50
CA LEU A 56 7.71 3.41 1.38
C LEU A 56 8.41 2.11 1.74
N VAL A 57 8.09 1.57 2.92
CA VAL A 57 8.73 0.33 3.38
C VAL A 57 8.34 -0.82 2.48
N SER A 58 7.06 -0.92 2.09
CA SER A 58 6.58 -2.02 1.25
C SER A 58 7.27 -2.07 -0.10
N ILE A 59 7.42 -0.91 -0.78
CA ILE A 59 8.04 -0.87 -2.10
C ILE A 59 9.56 -1.06 -2.03
N VAL A 60 10.24 -0.40 -1.09
CA VAL A 60 11.71 -0.47 -0.97
C VAL A 60 12.14 -1.86 -0.52
N PHE A 61 11.50 -2.41 0.53
CA PHE A 61 11.85 -3.71 1.04
C PHE A 61 11.62 -4.82 0.00
N SER A 62 10.48 -4.79 -0.69
CA SER A 62 10.17 -5.79 -1.72
C SER A 62 11.16 -5.74 -2.88
N THR A 63 11.50 -4.54 -3.35
CA THR A 63 12.50 -4.37 -4.42
C THR A 63 13.88 -4.84 -3.99
N VAL A 64 14.34 -4.46 -2.79
CA VAL A 64 15.64 -4.88 -2.26
C VAL A 64 15.71 -6.39 -2.07
N TYR A 65 14.64 -7.00 -1.55
CA TYR A 65 14.54 -8.45 -1.38
C TYR A 65 14.68 -9.17 -2.73
N LEU A 66 13.92 -8.72 -3.75
CA LEU A 66 13.99 -9.34 -5.08
C LEU A 66 15.38 -9.27 -5.71
N TYR A 67 16.09 -8.14 -5.59
CA TYR A 67 17.44 -8.04 -6.14
C TYR A 67 18.47 -8.85 -5.35
N ASN A 68 18.34 -8.95 -4.03
CA ASN A 68 19.24 -9.77 -3.21
C ASN A 68 19.01 -11.27 -3.41
N SER A 69 17.78 -11.68 -3.70
CA SER A 69 17.40 -13.07 -3.93
C SER A 69 17.40 -13.46 -5.40
N ALA A 70 17.97 -12.64 -6.30
CA ALA A 70 17.95 -12.89 -7.74
C ALA A 70 18.60 -14.23 -8.11
N GLU A 71 19.79 -14.51 -7.58
CA GLU A 71 20.52 -15.78 -7.81
C GLU A 71 19.69 -16.99 -7.33
N PHE A 72 19.01 -16.86 -6.19
CA PHE A 72 18.13 -17.91 -5.68
C PHE A 72 16.92 -18.14 -6.59
N ILE A 73 16.32 -17.08 -7.12
CA ILE A 73 15.20 -17.17 -8.06
C ILE A 73 15.65 -17.83 -9.36
N GLU A 74 16.85 -17.51 -9.88
CA GLU A 74 17.44 -18.14 -11.06
C GLU A 74 17.65 -19.66 -10.84
N LEU A 75 18.19 -20.05 -9.69
CA LEU A 75 18.33 -21.47 -9.33
C LEU A 75 16.97 -22.19 -9.26
N LEU A 76 15.92 -21.55 -8.74
CA LEU A 76 14.58 -22.14 -8.70
C LEU A 76 13.97 -22.33 -10.09
N VAL A 77 14.29 -21.44 -11.04
CA VAL A 77 13.81 -21.55 -12.43
C VAL A 77 14.50 -22.70 -13.18
N SER A 78 15.71 -23.10 -12.78
CA SER A 78 16.41 -24.28 -13.32
C SER A 78 15.75 -25.61 -12.92
N GLN A 79 14.99 -25.62 -11.83
CA GLN A 79 14.25 -26.78 -11.35
C GLN A 79 12.96 -26.96 -12.16
N PRO A 80 12.33 -28.15 -12.19
CA PRO A 80 11.08 -28.41 -12.92
C PRO A 80 9.86 -27.76 -12.22
N LEU A 81 9.89 -26.44 -12.07
CA LEU A 81 8.90 -25.60 -11.43
C LEU A 81 8.34 -24.59 -12.43
N LYS A 82 7.02 -24.37 -12.43
CA LYS A 82 6.41 -23.36 -13.28
C LYS A 82 6.86 -21.96 -12.84
N ARG A 83 7.40 -21.15 -13.75
CA ARG A 83 7.87 -19.77 -13.49
C ARG A 83 6.84 -18.92 -12.76
N GLY A 84 5.59 -18.92 -13.24
CA GLY A 84 4.53 -18.19 -12.57
C GLY A 84 4.21 -18.65 -11.14
N MET A 85 4.45 -19.92 -10.79
CA MET A 85 4.30 -20.39 -9.41
C MET A 85 5.39 -19.86 -8.49
N ILE A 86 6.63 -19.74 -8.98
CA ILE A 86 7.74 -19.15 -8.21
C ILE A 86 7.39 -17.70 -7.89
N TRP A 87 7.01 -16.93 -8.92
CA TRP A 87 6.70 -15.51 -8.78
C TRP A 87 5.52 -15.25 -7.83
N MET A 88 4.44 -16.03 -7.95
CA MET A 88 3.30 -15.92 -7.04
C MET A 88 3.65 -16.31 -5.60
N SER A 89 4.57 -17.25 -5.40
CA SER A 89 5.03 -17.65 -4.06
C SER A 89 5.86 -16.54 -3.41
N VAL A 90 6.70 -15.85 -4.18
CA VAL A 90 7.49 -14.70 -3.71
C VAL A 90 6.56 -13.54 -3.36
N PHE A 91 5.58 -13.25 -4.21
CA PHE A 91 4.55 -12.24 -3.94
C PHE A 91 3.81 -12.54 -2.64
N ALA A 92 3.23 -13.74 -2.51
CA ALA A 92 2.50 -14.14 -1.31
C ALA A 92 3.38 -14.11 -0.04
N GLY A 93 4.67 -14.44 -0.18
CA GLY A 93 5.65 -14.34 0.90
C GLY A 93 5.87 -12.90 1.36
N LEU A 94 6.19 -11.99 0.43
CA LEU A 94 6.41 -10.58 0.70
C LEU A 94 5.16 -9.87 1.24
N ALA A 95 4.04 -10.07 0.54
CA ALA A 95 2.72 -9.58 0.91
C ALA A 95 2.32 -10.04 2.31
N GLY A 96 2.45 -11.35 2.58
CA GLY A 96 2.11 -11.93 3.87
C GLY A 96 3.01 -11.42 5.00
N ALA A 97 4.32 -11.38 4.78
CA ALA A 97 5.27 -10.92 5.81
C ALA A 97 5.06 -9.44 6.16
N LEU A 98 4.93 -8.56 5.17
CA LEU A 98 4.70 -7.13 5.39
C LEU A 98 3.29 -6.85 5.94
N GLY A 99 2.27 -7.55 5.45
CA GLY A 99 0.91 -7.45 5.97
C GLY A 99 0.80 -7.90 7.42
N LEU A 100 1.45 -9.01 7.80
CA LEU A 100 1.52 -9.46 9.20
C LEU A 100 2.30 -8.49 10.08
N ALA A 101 3.43 -7.98 9.61
CA ALA A 101 4.20 -6.97 10.34
C ALA A 101 3.37 -5.70 10.60
N PHE A 102 2.59 -5.27 9.61
CA PHE A 102 1.65 -4.16 9.75
C PHE A 102 0.53 -4.47 10.75
N LEU A 103 -0.09 -5.65 10.66
CA LEU A 103 -1.15 -6.07 11.60
C LEU A 103 -0.64 -6.17 13.04
N ILE A 104 0.60 -6.60 13.25
CA ILE A 104 1.20 -6.61 14.59
C ILE A 104 1.52 -5.19 15.04
N GLY A 105 2.15 -4.39 14.18
CA GLY A 105 2.59 -3.04 14.52
C GLY A 105 1.44 -2.08 14.81
N VAL A 106 0.48 -2.00 13.89
CA VAL A 106 -0.64 -1.05 13.95
C VAL A 106 -1.91 -1.70 14.51
N GLY A 107 -2.13 -2.98 14.21
CA GLY A 107 -3.35 -3.68 14.64
C GLY A 107 -3.47 -3.85 16.14
N ILE A 108 -2.37 -4.12 16.86
CA ILE A 108 -2.40 -4.23 18.31
C ILE A 108 -2.87 -2.91 18.96
N PRO A 109 -2.23 -1.75 18.68
CA PRO A 109 -2.70 -0.45 19.18
C PRO A 109 -4.13 -0.10 18.79
N ILE A 110 -4.55 -0.36 17.55
CA ILE A 110 -5.92 -0.05 17.12
C ILE A 110 -6.93 -0.88 17.91
N VAL A 111 -6.68 -2.17 18.14
CA VAL A 111 -7.60 -3.00 18.93
C VAL A 111 -7.69 -2.53 20.38
N LEU A 112 -6.61 -1.98 20.94
CA LEU A 112 -6.57 -1.51 22.33
C LEU A 112 -7.19 -0.13 22.52
N TYR A 113 -6.90 0.83 21.63
CA TYR A 113 -7.27 2.24 21.80
C TYR A 113 -8.41 2.71 20.89
N ALA A 114 -8.64 2.06 19.75
CA ALA A 114 -9.54 2.54 18.70
C ALA A 114 -10.28 1.39 17.98
N PHE A 115 -10.94 0.51 18.75
CA PHE A 115 -11.78 -0.57 18.22
C PHE A 115 -13.11 -0.02 17.69
N THR A 116 -13.03 0.84 16.69
CA THR A 116 -14.14 1.52 16.02
C THR A 116 -14.17 1.15 14.54
N VAL A 117 -15.22 1.55 13.83
CA VAL A 117 -15.32 1.38 12.37
C VAL A 117 -14.16 2.07 11.66
N SER A 118 -13.80 3.29 12.09
CA SER A 118 -12.67 4.06 11.55
C SER A 118 -11.34 3.32 11.72
N GLY A 119 -11.08 2.76 12.91
CA GLY A 119 -9.88 1.94 13.17
C GLY A 119 -9.82 0.65 12.33
N MET A 120 -10.94 -0.03 12.12
CA MET A 120 -11.00 -1.23 11.28
C MET A 120 -10.80 -0.93 9.80
N VAL A 121 -11.38 0.15 9.29
CA VAL A 121 -11.18 0.61 7.91
C VAL A 121 -9.72 1.01 7.69
N LEU A 122 -9.11 1.69 8.67
CA LEU A 122 -7.69 2.04 8.67
C LEU A 122 -6.79 0.81 8.56
N LEU A 123 -7.09 -0.27 9.31
CA LEU A 123 -6.36 -1.53 9.21
C LEU A 123 -6.51 -2.20 7.85
N ALA A 124 -7.75 -2.28 7.33
CA ALA A 124 -8.01 -2.87 6.03
C ALA A 124 -7.28 -2.11 4.91
N CYS A 125 -7.34 -0.78 4.93
CA CYS A 125 -6.64 0.07 3.96
C CYS A 125 -5.13 -0.08 4.08
N GLY A 126 -4.57 -0.13 5.30
CA GLY A 126 -3.14 -0.31 5.51
C GLY A 126 -2.60 -1.63 4.95
N VAL A 127 -3.32 -2.74 5.18
CA VAL A 127 -2.96 -4.05 4.60
C VAL A 127 -3.05 -4.02 3.08
N LEU A 128 -4.12 -3.45 2.51
CA LEU A 128 -4.28 -3.31 1.06
C LEU A 128 -3.18 -2.43 0.46
N LEU A 129 -2.80 -1.33 1.11
CA LEU A 129 -1.69 -0.49 0.66
C LEU A 129 -0.38 -1.25 0.65
N SER A 130 -0.06 -2.03 1.69
CA SER A 130 1.11 -2.90 1.68
C SER A 130 1.11 -3.81 0.46
N LEU A 131 0.00 -4.52 0.22
CA LEU A 131 -0.19 -5.44 -0.91
C LEU A 131 -0.01 -4.77 -2.28
N VAL A 132 -0.59 -3.57 -2.46
CA VAL A 132 -0.49 -2.78 -3.69
C VAL A 132 0.97 -2.37 -3.95
N PHE A 133 1.66 -1.83 -2.95
CA PHE A 133 3.03 -1.38 -3.12
C PHE A 133 4.04 -2.53 -3.26
N VAL A 134 3.78 -3.72 -2.67
CA VAL A 134 4.52 -4.94 -3.02
C VAL A 134 4.34 -5.28 -4.50
N SER A 135 3.11 -5.22 -5.02
CA SER A 135 2.82 -5.54 -6.42
C SER A 135 3.51 -4.58 -7.39
N ILE A 136 3.52 -3.29 -7.07
CA ILE A 136 4.21 -2.24 -7.84
C ILE A 136 5.74 -2.46 -7.78
N ALA A 137 6.30 -2.80 -6.62
CA ALA A 137 7.72 -3.13 -6.48
C ALA A 137 8.12 -4.31 -7.35
N MET A 138 7.34 -5.40 -7.31
CA MET A 138 7.60 -6.59 -8.12
C MET A 138 7.55 -6.28 -9.61
N TRP A 139 6.61 -5.46 -10.06
CA TRP A 139 6.56 -4.99 -11.43
C TRP A 139 7.77 -4.13 -11.84
N ALA A 140 8.18 -3.18 -10.99
CA ALA A 140 9.34 -2.33 -11.24
C ALA A 140 10.65 -3.15 -11.28
N ALA A 141 10.83 -4.07 -10.33
CA ALA A 141 12.03 -4.90 -10.19
C ALA A 141 12.20 -5.90 -11.34
N VAL A 142 11.11 -6.43 -11.91
CA VAL A 142 11.20 -7.34 -13.06
C VAL A 142 11.67 -6.60 -14.33
N ARG A 143 11.30 -5.33 -14.49
CA ARG A 143 11.65 -4.54 -15.69
C ARG A 143 13.09 -4.07 -15.70
N ILE A 144 13.65 -3.77 -14.53
CA ILE A 144 15.00 -3.23 -14.41
C ILE A 144 15.96 -4.32 -13.94
N ARG A 145 17.03 -4.56 -14.69
CA ARG A 145 18.07 -5.54 -14.31
C ARG A 145 19.02 -5.03 -13.22
N ASP A 146 19.35 -3.75 -13.28
CA ASP A 146 20.30 -3.12 -12.37
C ASP A 146 19.66 -2.80 -11.02
N LYS A 147 20.26 -3.32 -9.94
CA LYS A 147 19.79 -3.14 -8.56
C LYS A 147 19.69 -1.67 -8.15
N ALA A 148 20.68 -0.85 -8.49
CA ALA A 148 20.68 0.57 -8.12
C ALA A 148 19.57 1.33 -8.86
N LYS A 149 19.40 1.06 -10.16
CA LYS A 149 18.32 1.67 -10.95
C LYS A 149 16.93 1.22 -10.51
N GLY A 150 16.77 -0.04 -10.14
CA GLY A 150 15.49 -0.59 -9.68
C GLY A 150 15.05 -0.04 -8.33
N ILE A 151 16.00 0.08 -7.40
CA ILE A 151 15.77 0.75 -6.11
C ILE A 151 15.43 2.23 -6.34
N GLY A 152 16.17 2.92 -7.23
CA GLY A 152 15.87 4.31 -7.60
C GLY A 152 14.48 4.50 -8.20
N LEU A 153 14.06 3.63 -9.14
CA LEU A 153 12.71 3.67 -9.71
C LEU A 153 11.64 3.43 -8.63
N SER A 154 11.88 2.51 -7.70
CA SER A 154 10.94 2.23 -6.61
C SER A 154 10.74 3.46 -5.72
N MET A 155 11.82 4.17 -5.39
CA MET A 155 11.73 5.43 -4.64
C MET A 155 11.02 6.53 -5.45
N LEU A 156 11.25 6.63 -6.76
CA LEU A 156 10.55 7.59 -7.61
C LEU A 156 9.05 7.29 -7.73
N LEU A 157 8.68 6.01 -7.86
CA LEU A 157 7.27 5.58 -7.88
C LEU A 157 6.59 5.91 -6.55
N TRP A 158 7.26 5.66 -5.42
CA TRP A 158 6.76 6.07 -4.12
C TRP A 158 6.58 7.59 -4.03
N LEU A 159 7.60 8.37 -4.41
CA LEU A 159 7.54 9.83 -4.39
C LEU A 159 6.40 10.36 -5.26
N TYR A 160 6.18 9.71 -6.41
CA TYR A 160 5.07 10.04 -7.30
C TYR A 160 3.72 9.87 -6.58
N PHE A 161 3.41 8.68 -6.07
CA PHE A 161 2.13 8.42 -5.42
C PHE A 161 1.96 9.16 -4.09
N ALA A 162 3.03 9.33 -3.32
CA ALA A 162 2.94 9.90 -1.98
C ALA A 162 2.92 11.44 -1.96
N LEU A 163 3.50 12.10 -2.98
CA LEU A 163 3.70 13.55 -2.94
C LEU A 163 3.46 14.26 -4.27
N LEU A 164 4.04 13.78 -5.38
CA LEU A 164 3.91 14.49 -6.66
C LEU A 164 2.48 14.45 -7.20
N PHE A 165 1.75 13.36 -6.95
CA PHE A 165 0.37 13.23 -7.36
C PHE A 165 -0.51 14.30 -6.71
N ASP A 166 -0.42 14.45 -5.38
CA ASP A 166 -1.15 15.50 -4.64
C ASP A 166 -0.82 16.91 -5.18
N ALA A 167 0.44 17.19 -5.52
CA ALA A 167 0.85 18.46 -6.10
C ALA A 167 0.27 18.71 -7.51
N LEU A 168 0.22 17.68 -8.35
CA LEU A 168 -0.40 17.76 -9.68
C LEU A 168 -1.90 17.98 -9.57
N VAL A 169 -2.56 17.27 -8.66
CA VAL A 169 -3.99 17.41 -8.38
C VAL A 169 -4.30 18.84 -7.91
N LEU A 170 -3.51 19.39 -6.99
CA LEU A 170 -3.66 20.77 -6.53
C LEU A 170 -3.47 21.79 -7.67
N PHE A 171 -2.47 21.57 -8.53
CA PHE A 171 -2.23 22.41 -9.70
C PHE A 171 -3.43 22.43 -10.66
N ILE A 172 -4.01 21.25 -10.94
CA ILE A 172 -5.21 21.14 -11.78
C ILE A 172 -6.41 21.84 -11.12
N LEU A 173 -6.61 21.63 -9.82
CA LEU A 173 -7.69 22.30 -9.07
C LEU A 173 -7.59 23.83 -9.16
N PHE A 174 -6.38 24.37 -9.04
CA PHE A 174 -6.17 25.82 -9.11
C PHE A 174 -6.45 26.36 -10.52
N GLN A 175 -5.97 25.66 -11.55
CA GLN A 175 -6.11 26.09 -12.95
C GLN A 175 -7.55 26.04 -13.46
N PHE A 176 -8.38 25.15 -12.93
CA PHE A 176 -9.77 24.93 -13.37
C PHE A 176 -10.78 25.29 -12.27
N SER A 177 -10.41 26.18 -11.34
CA SER A 177 -11.25 26.56 -10.20
C SER A 177 -12.60 27.18 -10.60
N ASP A 178 -12.69 27.81 -11.78
CA ASP A 178 -13.93 28.39 -12.32
C ASP A 178 -14.90 27.35 -12.95
N TYR A 179 -14.48 26.08 -13.10
CA TYR A 179 -15.28 25.01 -13.70
C TYR A 179 -15.70 23.97 -12.66
N PRO A 180 -16.89 23.37 -12.76
CA PRO A 180 -17.35 22.30 -11.86
C PRO A 180 -16.61 20.99 -12.15
N ILE A 181 -15.38 20.86 -11.64
CA ILE A 181 -14.48 19.72 -11.84
C ILE A 181 -14.63 18.63 -10.77
N GLU A 182 -15.53 18.78 -9.81
CA GLU A 182 -15.61 17.93 -8.61
C GLU A 182 -15.83 16.44 -8.95
N ASN A 183 -16.65 16.14 -9.95
CA ASN A 183 -16.86 14.77 -10.41
C ASN A 183 -15.63 14.19 -11.13
N GLY A 184 -14.90 15.03 -11.88
CA GLY A 184 -13.63 14.64 -12.50
C GLY A 184 -12.56 14.36 -11.46
N MET A 185 -12.56 15.12 -10.37
CA MET A 185 -11.63 14.96 -9.25
C MET A 185 -11.80 13.62 -8.54
N ILE A 186 -13.03 13.09 -8.40
CA ILE A 186 -13.25 11.73 -7.90
C ILE A 186 -12.50 10.71 -8.74
N ALA A 187 -12.61 10.81 -10.08
CA ALA A 187 -11.94 9.88 -10.99
C ALA A 187 -10.41 10.02 -10.94
N VAL A 188 -9.90 11.25 -10.82
CA VAL A 188 -8.46 11.49 -10.65
C VAL A 188 -7.98 10.90 -9.33
N SER A 189 -8.65 11.14 -8.20
CA SER A 189 -8.27 10.56 -6.91
C SER A 189 -8.25 9.03 -6.90
N MET A 190 -9.06 8.37 -7.74
CA MET A 190 -9.02 6.91 -7.92
C MET A 190 -7.74 6.38 -8.59
N LEU A 191 -6.95 7.24 -9.22
CA LEU A 191 -5.66 6.87 -9.81
C LEU A 191 -4.55 6.73 -8.76
N ASN A 192 -4.79 7.12 -7.51
CA ASN A 192 -3.81 7.00 -6.43
C ASN A 192 -4.36 6.16 -5.27
N PRO A 193 -3.80 4.97 -5.00
CA PRO A 193 -4.26 4.12 -3.90
C PRO A 193 -4.08 4.78 -2.52
N ILE A 194 -3.10 5.68 -2.37
CA ILE A 194 -2.85 6.43 -1.12
C ILE A 194 -4.02 7.39 -0.86
N ASP A 195 -4.42 8.16 -1.87
CA ASP A 195 -5.50 9.15 -1.73
C ASP A 195 -6.86 8.49 -1.53
N ILE A 196 -7.11 7.38 -2.24
CA ILE A 196 -8.30 6.56 -1.99
C ILE A 196 -8.40 6.17 -0.51
N SER A 197 -7.30 5.65 0.04
CA SER A 197 -7.25 5.20 1.44
C SER A 197 -7.48 6.39 2.39
N ARG A 198 -6.86 7.54 2.10
CA ARG A 198 -7.04 8.79 2.85
C ARG A 198 -8.51 9.23 2.86
N ILE A 199 -9.15 9.30 1.69
CA ILE A 199 -10.53 9.76 1.54
C ILE A 199 -11.50 8.83 2.29
N LEU A 200 -11.33 7.50 2.17
CA LEU A 200 -12.18 6.54 2.88
C LEU A 200 -12.17 6.74 4.39
N ILE A 201 -11.01 7.06 4.96
CA ILE A 201 -10.84 7.17 6.40
C ILE A 201 -11.32 8.53 6.90
N LEU A 202 -11.05 9.61 6.17
CA LEU A 202 -11.55 10.95 6.51
C LEU A 202 -13.08 11.03 6.51
N LEU A 203 -13.76 10.25 5.67
CA LEU A 203 -15.22 10.16 5.66
C LEU A 203 -15.78 9.43 6.88
N GLN A 204 -15.03 8.50 7.47
CA GLN A 204 -15.45 7.74 8.65
C GLN A 204 -15.27 8.51 9.96
N VAL A 205 -14.34 9.47 10.01
CA VAL A 205 -14.01 10.22 11.23
C VAL A 205 -14.84 11.51 11.36
N ASP A 206 -15.95 11.63 10.61
CA ASP A 206 -16.87 12.79 10.56
C ASP A 206 -16.24 14.19 10.35
N LEU A 207 -14.92 14.26 10.07
CA LEU A 207 -14.24 15.47 9.59
C LEU A 207 -14.68 15.92 8.20
N SER A 208 -15.55 15.15 7.53
CA SER A 208 -16.19 15.54 6.28
C SER A 208 -16.89 16.91 6.35
N ALA A 209 -17.34 17.35 7.53
CA ALA A 209 -17.91 18.69 7.74
C ALA A 209 -16.86 19.82 7.64
N MET A 210 -15.59 19.55 7.93
CA MET A 210 -14.49 20.52 7.82
C MET A 210 -13.94 20.64 6.38
N MET A 211 -14.29 19.70 5.49
CA MET A 211 -13.84 19.70 4.09
C MET A 211 -14.69 20.60 3.17
N GLY A 212 -15.70 21.29 3.72
CA GLY A 212 -16.55 22.20 2.95
C GLY A 212 -17.36 21.51 1.84
N TYR A 213 -17.64 22.23 0.75
CA TYR A 213 -18.46 21.75 -0.37
C TYR A 213 -17.88 20.51 -1.06
N THR A 214 -16.55 20.40 -1.19
CA THR A 214 -15.89 19.23 -1.79
C THR A 214 -16.04 17.99 -0.92
N GLY A 215 -16.02 18.14 0.41
CA GLY A 215 -16.32 17.08 1.36
C GLY A 215 -17.72 16.48 1.17
N ALA A 216 -18.71 17.30 0.85
CA ALA A 216 -20.07 16.84 0.57
C ALA A 216 -20.13 16.01 -0.72
N VAL A 217 -19.43 16.43 -1.78
CA VAL A 217 -19.35 15.67 -3.03
C VAL A 217 -18.64 14.33 -2.82
N PHE A 218 -17.51 14.32 -2.11
CA PHE A 218 -16.81 13.08 -1.74
C PHE A 218 -17.68 12.18 -0.86
N ARG A 219 -18.43 12.72 0.12
CA ARG A 219 -19.36 11.94 0.95
C ARG A 219 -20.52 11.37 0.15
N ASN A 220 -21.05 12.11 -0.81
CA ASN A 220 -22.11 11.64 -1.69
C ASN A 220 -21.69 10.50 -2.62
N PHE A 221 -20.40 10.44 -2.99
CA PHE A 221 -19.88 9.32 -3.76
C PHE A 221 -19.36 8.20 -2.84
N PHE A 222 -18.25 8.43 -2.14
CA PHE A 222 -17.53 7.43 -1.33
C PHE A 222 -18.25 7.05 -0.02
N GLY A 223 -19.15 7.88 0.49
CA GLY A 223 -19.97 7.57 1.67
C GLY A 223 -21.18 6.67 1.36
N THR A 224 -21.47 6.42 0.08
CA THR A 224 -22.51 5.45 -0.31
C THR A 224 -21.95 4.04 -0.34
N GLY A 225 -22.78 3.03 -0.03
CA GLY A 225 -22.36 1.63 -0.11
C GLY A 225 -21.85 1.24 -1.51
N TRP A 226 -22.40 1.84 -2.56
CA TRP A 226 -21.92 1.68 -3.94
C TRP A 226 -20.54 2.31 -4.16
N GLY A 227 -20.30 3.53 -3.68
CA GLY A 227 -18.99 4.16 -3.76
C GLY A 227 -17.92 3.40 -2.99
N MET A 228 -18.24 2.88 -1.79
CA MET A 228 -17.31 2.02 -1.04
C MET A 228 -16.98 0.74 -1.81
N ALA A 229 -17.97 0.11 -2.45
CA ALA A 229 -17.75 -1.09 -3.27
C ALA A 229 -16.85 -0.80 -4.48
N ILE A 230 -17.12 0.30 -5.22
CA ILE A 230 -16.28 0.74 -6.35
C ILE A 230 -14.85 0.98 -5.88
N THR A 231 -14.69 1.64 -4.74
CA THR A 231 -13.38 1.97 -4.18
C THR A 231 -12.60 0.73 -3.80
N GLY A 232 -13.26 -0.26 -3.18
CA GLY A 232 -12.68 -1.56 -2.89
C GLY A 232 -12.23 -2.29 -4.16
N VAL A 233 -13.04 -2.26 -5.22
CA VAL A 233 -12.69 -2.83 -6.52
C VAL A 233 -11.47 -2.13 -7.13
N VAL A 234 -11.40 -0.80 -7.07
CA VAL A 234 -10.26 -0.03 -7.59
C VAL A 234 -8.98 -0.36 -6.83
N LEU A 235 -9.02 -0.50 -5.50
CA LEU A 235 -7.85 -0.94 -4.72
C LEU A 235 -7.42 -2.36 -5.07
N LEU A 236 -8.38 -3.27 -5.29
CA LEU A 236 -8.08 -4.62 -5.76
C LEU A 236 -7.53 -4.63 -7.20
N LEU A 237 -7.96 -3.71 -8.06
CA LEU A 237 -7.37 -3.53 -9.39
C LEU A 237 -5.93 -3.04 -9.30
N TRP A 238 -5.64 -2.10 -8.40
CA TRP A 238 -4.27 -1.65 -8.11
C TRP A 238 -3.37 -2.75 -7.54
N LEU A 239 -3.96 -3.76 -6.90
CA LEU A 239 -3.26 -4.97 -6.47
C LEU A 239 -3.01 -5.92 -7.65
N VAL A 240 -4.08 -6.28 -8.37
CA VAL A 240 -4.05 -7.34 -9.39
C VAL A 240 -3.34 -6.88 -10.66
N ALA A 241 -3.51 -5.64 -11.10
CA ALA A 241 -2.95 -5.18 -12.38
C ALA A 241 -1.40 -5.15 -12.38
N PRO A 242 -0.70 -4.52 -11.42
CA PRO A 242 0.76 -4.54 -11.38
C PRO A 242 1.29 -5.96 -11.19
N MET A 243 0.63 -6.76 -10.35
CA MET A 243 1.02 -8.16 -10.13
C MET A 243 0.91 -8.98 -11.42
N TRP A 244 -0.19 -8.85 -12.16
CA TRP A 244 -0.39 -9.54 -13.43
C TRP A 244 0.61 -9.11 -14.50
N PHE A 245 0.90 -7.81 -14.60
CA PHE A 245 1.95 -7.34 -15.49
C PHE A 245 3.32 -7.89 -15.08
N SER A 246 3.65 -7.90 -13.79
CA SER A 246 4.91 -8.46 -13.30
C SER A 246 5.08 -9.94 -13.67
N LEU A 247 4.02 -10.73 -13.55
CA LEU A 247 3.99 -12.15 -13.90
C LEU A 247 4.24 -12.37 -15.39
N ARG A 248 3.53 -11.64 -16.26
CA ARG A 248 3.69 -11.74 -17.72
C ARG A 248 5.10 -11.38 -18.19
N PHE A 249 5.71 -10.37 -17.57
CA PHE A 249 7.08 -9.99 -17.89
C PHE A 249 8.09 -11.02 -17.37
N PHE A 250 7.87 -11.59 -16.18
CA PHE A 250 8.74 -12.62 -15.61
C PHE A 250 8.74 -13.91 -16.45
N ASP A 251 7.57 -14.36 -16.92
CA ASP A 251 7.47 -15.57 -17.75
C ASP A 251 8.25 -15.46 -19.07
N ARG A 252 8.26 -14.27 -19.67
CA ARG A 252 8.97 -13.97 -20.93
C ARG A 252 10.42 -13.57 -20.74
N ARG A 253 10.91 -13.47 -19.50
CA ARG A 253 12.26 -13.02 -19.23
C ARG A 253 13.24 -14.18 -19.46
N ASP A 254 14.28 -13.91 -20.23
CA ASP A 254 15.43 -14.80 -20.31
C ASP A 254 16.23 -14.65 -19.01
N LEU A 255 16.24 -15.74 -18.23
CA LEU A 255 16.97 -15.96 -17.00
C LEU A 255 17.88 -17.18 -17.23
#